data_AF-A0A0G4MT41-F1
#
_entry.id   AF-A0A0G4MT41-F1
#
_cell.length_a   1.000
_cell.length_b   1.000
_cell.length_c   1.000
_cell.angle_alpha   90.00
_cell.angle_beta   90.00
_cell.angle_gamma   90.00
#
_symmetry.space_group_name_H-M   'P 1'
#
loop_
_entity.id
_entity.type
_entity.pdbx_description
1 polymer ?
#
loop_
_entity_poly.entity_id
_entity_poly.type
_entity_poly.pdbx_seq_one_letter_code
_entity_poly.pdbx_strand_id
1 'polypeptide(L)'
;MARLSVPTTGPLSSAVRIHKSNAIVQKIVGRLSRPALLSLALDWLDEDNQVLCAPQLGGSHDPNDFYPPAESLQQLRRLYLELQARKGSKKDVVDRVLEGDWRHGLSLYQLAMADVRYLHEHQSSLNWMAYQLALVTPHRDGDDDNDDSAITLNRQSLDVPRFHPFNPRGL
;
A
#
# COMPACT_ATOMS: atom_id res chain seq x y z
N MET A 1 -11.02 -26.87 10.21
CA MET A 1 -11.24 -27.42 8.85
C MET A 1 -10.33 -26.66 7.90
N ALA A 2 -9.38 -27.34 7.24
CA ALA A 2 -8.51 -26.70 6.25
C ALA A 2 -9.34 -26.35 5.02
N ARG A 3 -9.37 -25.07 4.65
CA ARG A 3 -10.01 -24.62 3.40
C ARG A 3 -9.14 -25.07 2.23
N LEU A 4 -9.70 -25.91 1.37
CA LEU A 4 -9.09 -26.30 0.10
C LEU A 4 -8.91 -25.03 -0.75
N SER A 5 -7.66 -24.66 -1.05
CA SER A 5 -7.37 -23.61 -2.03
C SER A 5 -7.11 -24.25 -3.40
N VAL A 6 -7.90 -23.88 -4.39
CA VAL A 6 -7.67 -24.27 -5.78
C VAL A 6 -6.70 -23.25 -6.40
N PRO A 7 -5.58 -23.67 -7.01
CA PRO A 7 -4.69 -22.76 -7.72
C PRO A 7 -5.44 -22.05 -8.84
N THR A 8 -5.42 -20.71 -8.85
CA THR A 8 -6.00 -19.90 -9.92
C THR A 8 -4.91 -19.17 -10.69
N THR A 9 -5.06 -19.06 -12.00
CA THR A 9 -4.20 -18.23 -12.86
C THR A 9 -4.60 -16.75 -12.86
N GLY A 10 -5.73 -16.41 -12.25
CA GLY A 10 -6.22 -15.03 -12.13
C GLY A 10 -5.52 -14.24 -11.01
N PRO A 11 -5.54 -12.89 -11.09
CA PRO A 11 -4.99 -12.05 -10.05
C PRO A 11 -5.74 -12.25 -8.73
N LEU A 12 -5.02 -12.18 -7.62
CA LEU A 12 -5.63 -12.20 -6.30
C LEU A 12 -6.48 -10.94 -6.10
N SER A 13 -7.69 -11.10 -5.56
CA SER A 13 -8.54 -9.96 -5.21
C SER A 13 -7.90 -9.13 -4.11
N SER A 14 -7.91 -7.80 -4.27
CA SER A 14 -7.41 -6.86 -3.26
C SER A 14 -8.17 -6.94 -1.93
N ALA A 15 -9.39 -7.51 -1.93
CA ALA A 15 -10.22 -7.73 -0.75
C ALA A 15 -9.80 -8.95 0.08
N VAL A 16 -8.91 -9.82 -0.43
CA VAL A 16 -8.40 -10.98 0.33
C VAL A 16 -7.75 -10.48 1.61
N ARG A 17 -8.16 -11.03 2.76
CA ARG A 17 -7.62 -10.65 4.08
C ARG A 17 -6.62 -11.67 4.59
N ILE A 18 -5.52 -11.16 5.12
CA ILE A 18 -4.53 -11.95 5.86
C ILE A 18 -4.79 -11.76 7.36
N HIS A 19 -4.91 -12.88 8.07
CA HIS A 19 -5.18 -12.89 9.50
C HIS A 19 -4.07 -12.18 10.29
N LYS A 20 -4.43 -11.47 11.36
CA LYS A 20 -3.51 -10.67 12.20
C LYS A 20 -2.35 -11.47 12.81
N SER A 21 -2.54 -12.77 13.07
CA SER A 21 -1.49 -13.65 13.61
C SER A 21 -0.43 -14.03 12.58
N ASN A 22 -0.64 -13.71 11.30
CA ASN A 22 0.36 -13.96 10.27
C ASN A 22 1.58 -13.05 10.48
N ALA A 23 2.77 -13.65 10.52
CA ALA A 23 4.02 -12.92 10.73
C ALA A 23 4.26 -11.79 9.71
N ILE A 24 3.74 -11.92 8.48
CA ILE A 24 3.85 -10.87 7.45
C ILE A 24 3.07 -9.62 7.88
N VAL A 25 1.86 -9.77 8.41
CA VAL A 25 1.04 -8.64 8.87
C VAL A 25 1.76 -7.91 10.00
N GLN A 26 2.24 -8.67 11.00
CA GLN A 26 3.00 -8.15 12.13
C GLN A 26 4.27 -7.41 11.68
N LYS A 27 5.00 -7.97 10.70
CA LYS A 27 6.21 -7.36 10.13
C LYS A 27 5.90 -6.07 9.38
N ILE A 28 4.90 -6.06 8.50
CA ILE A 28 4.54 -4.91 7.65
C ILE A 28 4.02 -3.75 8.50
N VAL A 29 3.16 -4.02 9.48
CA VAL A 29 2.62 -2.98 10.37
C VAL A 29 3.69 -2.52 11.36
N GLY A 30 4.48 -3.45 11.92
CA GLY A 30 5.49 -3.16 12.94
C GLY A 30 6.69 -2.34 12.45
N ARG A 31 6.99 -2.37 11.15
CA ARG A 31 8.10 -1.59 10.55
C ARG A 31 7.76 -0.12 10.31
N LEU A 32 6.48 0.26 10.29
CA LEU A 32 6.08 1.65 10.14
C LEU A 32 6.44 2.45 11.39
N SER A 33 6.77 3.73 11.21
CA SER A 33 6.84 4.65 12.34
C SER A 33 5.44 4.84 12.95
N ARG A 34 5.38 5.27 14.23
CA ARG A 34 4.11 5.63 14.87
C ARG A 34 3.30 6.66 14.05
N PRO A 35 3.87 7.80 13.62
CA PRO A 35 3.09 8.78 12.85
C PRO A 35 2.65 8.26 11.48
N ALA A 36 3.45 7.43 10.79
CA ALA A 36 3.02 6.82 9.54
C ALA A 36 1.89 5.82 9.73
N LEU A 37 1.94 4.99 10.78
CA LEU A 37 0.86 4.05 11.07
C LEU A 37 -0.45 4.76 11.41
N LEU A 38 -0.40 5.84 12.19
CA LEU A 38 -1.59 6.64 12.51
C LEU A 38 -2.19 7.33 11.29
N SER A 39 -1.35 7.93 10.44
CA SER A 39 -1.81 8.51 9.18
C SER A 39 -2.40 7.45 8.26
N LEU A 40 -1.76 6.29 8.15
CA LEU A 40 -2.25 5.19 7.32
C LEU A 40 -3.60 4.65 7.82
N ALA A 41 -3.77 4.52 9.14
CA ALA A 41 -5.04 4.14 9.73
C ALA A 41 -6.13 5.18 9.40
N LEU A 42 -5.82 6.48 9.43
CA LEU A 42 -6.75 7.52 9.00
C LEU A 42 -7.08 7.43 7.50
N ASP A 43 -6.10 7.11 6.65
CA ASP A 43 -6.32 6.88 5.22
C ASP A 43 -7.25 5.67 4.99
N TRP A 44 -7.10 4.59 5.76
CA TRP A 44 -8.00 3.44 5.73
C TRP A 44 -9.42 3.77 6.21
N LEU A 45 -9.58 4.77 7.08
CA LEU A 45 -10.88 5.25 7.56
C LEU A 45 -11.53 6.28 6.62
N ASP A 46 -10.91 6.57 5.48
CA ASP A 46 -11.52 7.43 4.48
C ASP A 46 -12.67 6.73 3.74
N GLU A 47 -13.70 7.50 3.37
CA GLU A 47 -14.95 6.96 2.81
C GLU A 47 -14.68 6.15 1.53
N ASP A 48 -13.76 6.64 0.70
CA ASP A 48 -13.36 6.00 -0.56
C ASP A 48 -12.72 4.62 -0.35
N ASN A 49 -12.14 4.39 0.82
CA ASN A 49 -11.40 3.15 1.13
C ASN A 49 -12.26 2.10 1.86
N GLN A 50 -13.48 2.42 2.28
CA GLN A 50 -14.26 1.52 3.14
C GLN A 50 -14.58 0.17 2.49
N VAL A 51 -14.69 0.11 1.15
CA VAL A 51 -14.93 -1.14 0.43
C VAL A 51 -13.86 -2.20 0.72
N LEU A 52 -12.59 -1.79 0.87
CA LEU A 52 -11.45 -2.70 1.06
C LEU A 52 -10.81 -2.60 2.45
N CYS A 53 -11.08 -1.52 3.18
CA CYS A 53 -10.42 -1.18 4.44
C CYS A 53 -11.38 -1.11 5.63
N ALA A 54 -12.65 -1.52 5.48
CA ALA A 54 -13.64 -1.43 6.55
C ALA A 54 -13.10 -1.98 7.89
N PRO A 55 -13.12 -1.16 8.97
CA PRO A 55 -12.84 -1.61 10.32
C PRO A 55 -14.03 -2.36 10.91
N GLN A 56 -13.83 -3.00 12.05
CA GLN A 56 -14.92 -3.53 12.85
C GLN A 56 -15.61 -2.37 13.58
N LEU A 57 -16.87 -2.14 13.22
CA LEU A 57 -17.76 -1.16 13.83
C LEU A 57 -18.97 -1.86 14.42
N GLY A 58 -19.42 -1.40 15.58
CA GLY A 58 -20.52 -2.01 16.29
C GLY A 58 -20.18 -3.41 16.81
N GLY A 59 -20.68 -3.75 17.99
CA GLY A 59 -20.44 -5.05 18.59
C GLY A 59 -20.98 -5.12 20.00
N SER A 60 -21.10 -6.33 20.54
CA SER A 60 -21.35 -6.51 21.96
C SER A 60 -20.18 -5.89 22.72
N HIS A 61 -20.46 -4.91 23.57
CA HIS A 61 -19.51 -4.43 24.56
C HIS A 61 -19.17 -5.57 25.51
N ASP A 62 -18.14 -6.34 25.19
CA ASP A 62 -17.50 -7.21 26.16
C ASP A 62 -16.77 -6.29 27.17
N PRO A 63 -17.15 -6.30 28.46
CA PRO A 63 -16.51 -5.48 29.47
C PRO A 63 -15.00 -5.74 29.60
N ASN A 64 -14.52 -6.88 29.11
CA ASN A 64 -13.11 -7.26 29.15
C ASN A 64 -12.34 -6.96 27.85
N ASP A 65 -12.99 -6.37 26.83
CA ASP A 65 -12.29 -5.98 25.60
C ASP A 65 -11.42 -4.75 25.85
N PHE A 66 -10.10 -4.91 25.72
CA PHE A 66 -9.14 -3.83 25.89
C PHE A 66 -9.26 -2.76 24.79
N TYR A 67 -9.78 -3.15 23.62
CA TYR A 67 -9.99 -2.26 22.49
C TYR A 67 -11.42 -2.37 21.97
N PRO A 68 -12.42 -1.80 22.67
CA PRO A 68 -13.81 -1.89 22.25
C PRO A 68 -13.99 -1.29 20.85
N PRO A 69 -14.80 -1.93 19.98
CA PRO A 69 -15.16 -1.39 18.67
C PRO A 69 -15.82 -0.02 18.82
N ALA A 70 -15.54 0.88 17.89
CA ALA A 70 -16.29 2.12 17.79
C ALA A 70 -17.70 1.86 17.23
N GLU A 71 -18.66 2.70 17.59
CA GLU A 71 -20.04 2.62 17.09
C GLU A 71 -20.17 3.13 15.66
N SER A 72 -19.27 4.01 15.23
CA SER A 72 -19.28 4.62 13.89
C SER A 72 -17.89 4.92 13.36
N LEU A 73 -17.79 5.06 12.03
CA LEU A 73 -16.56 5.45 11.35
C LEU A 73 -16.05 6.81 11.84
N GLN A 74 -16.95 7.77 12.06
CA GLN A 74 -16.63 9.11 12.52
C GLN A 74 -16.12 9.11 13.97
N GLN A 75 -16.66 8.24 14.83
CA GLN A 75 -16.12 8.05 16.17
C GLN A 75 -14.71 7.46 16.11
N LEU A 76 -14.49 6.46 15.26
CA LEU A 76 -13.17 5.85 15.11
C LEU A 76 -12.14 6.84 14.54
N ARG A 77 -12.52 7.65 13.55
CA ARG A 77 -11.65 8.69 12.97
C ARG A 77 -11.24 9.71 14.03
N ARG A 78 -12.18 10.16 14.88
CA ARG A 78 -11.88 11.05 16.02
C ARG A 78 -10.89 10.40 16.99
N LEU A 79 -11.08 9.13 17.33
CA LEU A 79 -10.15 8.39 18.19
C LEU A 79 -8.74 8.39 17.60
N TYR A 80 -8.57 8.10 16.31
CA TYR A 80 -7.23 8.10 15.69
C TYR A 80 -6.60 9.51 15.59
N LEU A 81 -7.40 10.57 15.42
CA LEU A 81 -6.92 11.95 15.48
C LEU A 81 -6.44 12.31 16.90
N GLU A 82 -7.15 11.89 17.94
CA GLU A 82 -6.73 12.05 19.34
C GLU A 82 -5.46 11.23 19.63
N LEU A 83 -5.35 10.00 19.10
CA LEU A 83 -4.13 9.20 19.16
C LEU A 83 -2.96 9.94 18.52
N GLN A 84 -3.18 10.63 17.40
CA GLN A 84 -2.15 11.40 16.71
C GLN A 84 -1.71 12.61 17.53
N ALA A 85 -2.64 13.34 18.15
CA ALA A 85 -2.36 14.51 18.98
C ALA A 85 -1.62 14.15 20.28
N ARG A 86 -1.91 12.99 20.87
CA ARG A 86 -1.27 12.55 22.12
C ARG A 86 0.09 11.88 21.87
N LYS A 87 1.00 12.01 22.84
CA LYS A 87 2.20 11.16 22.91
C LYS A 87 1.79 9.77 23.39
N GLY A 88 2.41 8.72 22.84
CA GLY A 88 2.14 7.33 23.21
C GLY A 88 3.11 6.39 22.51
N SER A 89 3.10 5.11 22.89
CA SER A 89 4.01 4.15 22.28
C SER A 89 3.53 3.75 20.89
N LYS A 90 4.45 3.29 20.04
CA LYS A 90 4.10 2.65 18.76
C LYS A 90 3.31 1.36 19.00
N LYS A 91 3.69 0.60 20.03
CA LYS A 91 3.08 -0.70 20.36
C LYS A 91 1.58 -0.54 20.63
N ASP A 92 1.17 0.49 21.37
CA ASP A 92 -0.24 0.72 21.66
C ASP A 92 -1.07 0.95 20.38
N VAL A 93 -0.48 1.62 19.38
CA VAL A 93 -1.14 1.86 18.09
C VAL A 93 -1.23 0.57 17.28
N VAL A 94 -0.14 -0.22 17.24
CA VAL A 94 -0.13 -1.52 16.56
C VAL A 94 -1.17 -2.46 17.16
N ASP A 95 -1.19 -2.56 18.49
CA ASP A 95 -2.12 -3.41 19.23
C ASP A 95 -3.57 -2.92 19.00
N ARG A 96 -3.85 -1.60 19.05
CA ARG A 96 -5.18 -1.07 18.73
C ARG A 96 -5.63 -1.42 17.31
N VAL A 97 -4.75 -1.27 16.33
CA VAL A 97 -5.03 -1.58 14.91
C VAL A 97 -5.32 -3.07 14.71
N LEU A 98 -4.45 -3.95 15.22
CA LEU A 98 -4.51 -5.39 14.94
C LEU A 98 -5.42 -6.16 15.88
N GLU A 99 -5.48 -5.80 17.16
CA GLU A 99 -6.29 -6.49 18.16
C GLU A 99 -7.68 -5.85 18.33
N GLY A 100 -7.80 -4.55 18.03
CA GLY A 100 -9.05 -3.81 18.09
C GLY A 100 -9.76 -3.68 16.74
N ASP A 101 -9.36 -2.67 15.97
CA ASP A 101 -10.18 -2.12 14.88
C ASP A 101 -10.18 -2.99 13.61
N TRP A 102 -9.13 -3.76 13.35
CA TRP A 102 -9.05 -4.71 12.23
C TRP A 102 -8.70 -6.12 12.72
N ARG A 103 -9.34 -6.56 13.81
CA ARG A 103 -9.10 -7.87 14.44
C ARG A 103 -9.38 -9.07 13.52
N HIS A 104 -10.20 -8.88 12.48
CA HIS A 104 -10.47 -9.84 11.41
C HIS A 104 -9.34 -9.94 10.36
N GLY A 105 -8.27 -9.15 10.50
CA GLY A 105 -7.13 -9.12 9.60
C GLY A 105 -7.20 -8.01 8.56
N LEU A 106 -6.06 -7.77 7.90
CA LEU A 106 -5.90 -6.70 6.92
C LEU A 106 -6.04 -7.22 5.50
N SER A 107 -6.67 -6.44 4.62
CA SER A 107 -6.77 -6.78 3.20
C SER A 107 -5.41 -6.65 2.49
N LEU A 108 -5.25 -7.34 1.35
CA LEU A 108 -4.07 -7.18 0.50
C LEU A 108 -3.89 -5.72 0.07
N TYR A 109 -5.00 -5.00 -0.15
CA TYR A 109 -4.98 -3.56 -0.41
C TYR A 109 -4.37 -2.78 0.76
N GLN A 110 -4.82 -3.01 2.00
CA GLN A 110 -4.28 -2.37 3.19
C GLN A 110 -2.78 -2.65 3.37
N LEU A 111 -2.35 -3.90 3.16
CA LEU A 111 -0.94 -4.27 3.25
C LEU A 111 -0.10 -3.60 2.15
N ALA A 112 -0.62 -3.49 0.94
CA ALA A 112 0.05 -2.76 -0.14
C ALA A 112 0.20 -1.26 0.18
N MET A 113 -0.84 -0.62 0.74
CA MET A 113 -0.75 0.77 1.21
C MET A 113 0.31 0.93 2.31
N ALA A 114 0.40 -0.02 3.24
CA ALA A 114 1.43 -0.02 4.28
C ALA A 114 2.84 -0.16 3.70
N ASP A 115 3.03 -1.02 2.70
CA ASP A 115 4.30 -1.20 2.00
C ASP A 115 4.73 0.07 1.28
N VAL A 116 3.83 0.69 0.52
CA VAL A 116 4.09 1.98 -0.14
C VAL A 116 4.41 3.06 0.87
N ARG A 117 3.69 3.13 1.99
CA ARG A 117 3.98 4.09 3.07
C ARG A 117 5.38 3.90 3.64
N TYR A 118 5.80 2.65 3.87
CA TYR A 118 7.14 2.34 4.34
C TYR A 118 8.22 2.78 3.32
N LEU A 119 7.97 2.58 2.01
CA LEU A 119 8.87 3.05 0.95
C LEU A 119 9.05 4.57 0.96
N HIS A 120 7.97 5.33 1.20
CA HIS A 120 8.05 6.78 1.32
C HIS A 120 8.87 7.23 2.53
N GLU A 121 8.83 6.50 3.65
CA GLU A 121 9.66 6.79 4.82
C GLU A 121 11.14 6.42 4.60
N HIS A 122 11.41 5.41 3.76
CA HIS A 122 12.73 4.79 3.62
C HIS A 122 13.22 4.77 2.16
N GLN A 123 13.19 5.93 1.50
CA GLN A 123 13.51 6.05 0.07
C GLN A 123 14.92 5.54 -0.31
N SER A 124 15.87 5.61 0.62
CA SER A 124 17.26 5.14 0.44
C SER A 124 17.44 3.64 0.69
N SER A 125 16.41 2.93 1.14
CA SER A 125 16.52 1.50 1.49
C SER A 125 16.38 0.55 0.28
N LEU A 126 16.15 1.09 -0.91
CA LEU A 126 16.03 0.32 -2.15
C LEU A 126 17.07 0.75 -3.17
N ASN A 127 17.54 -0.23 -3.96
CA ASN A 127 18.31 0.02 -5.16
C ASN A 127 17.35 0.25 -6.32
N TRP A 128 17.38 1.45 -6.89
CA TRP A 128 16.54 1.83 -8.02
C TRP A 128 17.30 1.62 -9.33
N MET A 129 16.66 0.94 -10.28
CA MET A 129 17.15 0.85 -11.67
C MET A 129 16.26 1.72 -12.55
N ALA A 130 16.88 2.53 -13.41
CA ALA A 130 16.18 3.35 -14.38
C ALA A 130 16.17 2.63 -15.73
N TYR A 131 14.98 2.46 -16.31
CA TYR A 131 14.78 1.90 -17.64
C TYR A 131 14.12 2.93 -18.53
N GLN A 132 14.55 2.99 -19.78
CA GLN A 132 13.91 3.80 -20.81
C GLN A 132 13.08 2.89 -21.71
N LEU A 133 11.79 3.22 -21.85
CA LEU A 133 10.95 2.60 -22.88
C LEU A 133 11.33 3.19 -24.22
N ALA A 134 11.56 2.33 -25.21
CA ALA A 134 11.83 2.76 -26.57
C ALA A 134 10.91 2.03 -27.53
N LEU A 135 10.39 2.76 -28.51
CA LEU A 135 9.55 2.19 -29.56
C LEU A 135 10.44 1.36 -30.49
N VAL A 136 10.06 0.11 -30.66
CA VAL A 136 10.64 -0.78 -31.65
C VAL A 136 9.80 -0.66 -32.92
N THR A 137 10.43 -0.31 -34.03
CA THR A 137 9.79 -0.40 -35.36
C THR A 137 9.90 -1.84 -35.85
N PRO A 138 8.78 -2.55 -36.09
CA PRO A 138 8.83 -3.86 -36.72
C PRO A 138 9.35 -3.69 -38.16
N HIS A 139 10.33 -4.51 -38.53
CA HIS A 139 10.81 -4.60 -39.90
C HIS A 139 9.66 -5.08 -40.79
N ARG A 140 9.30 -4.34 -41.84
CA ARG A 140 8.32 -4.81 -42.83
C ARG A 140 9.10 -5.68 -43.80
N ASP A 141 8.75 -6.96 -43.82
CA ASP A 141 9.40 -8.00 -44.62
C ASP A 141 9.77 -7.53 -46.04
N GLY A 142 11.02 -7.80 -46.42
CA GLY A 142 11.52 -7.60 -47.77
C GLY A 142 13.02 -7.92 -47.87
N ASP A 143 13.32 -9.21 -48.04
CA ASP A 143 14.56 -9.82 -48.56
C ASP A 143 15.91 -9.31 -48.01
N ASP A 144 16.48 -10.02 -47.03
CA ASP A 144 17.86 -10.54 -47.16
C ASP A 144 18.17 -11.55 -46.03
N ASP A 145 18.79 -12.67 -46.42
CA ASP A 145 19.23 -13.80 -45.58
C ASP A 145 20.34 -13.42 -44.58
N ASN A 146 20.04 -12.60 -43.57
CA ASN A 146 20.95 -12.35 -42.45
C ASN A 146 20.25 -12.57 -41.11
N ASP A 147 20.59 -13.70 -40.49
CA ASP A 147 20.12 -14.23 -39.20
C ASP A 147 20.61 -13.40 -37.99
N ASP A 148 20.39 -12.10 -38.04
CA ASP A 148 20.51 -11.19 -36.90
C ASP A 148 19.35 -10.21 -37.00
N SER A 149 18.20 -10.62 -36.46
CA SER A 149 16.99 -9.79 -36.34
C SER A 149 17.27 -8.62 -35.38
N ALA A 150 18.04 -7.64 -35.86
CA ALA A 150 18.41 -6.45 -35.14
C ALA A 150 17.15 -5.59 -34.97
N ILE A 151 16.56 -5.66 -33.78
CA ILE A 151 15.61 -4.68 -33.27
C ILE A 151 16.25 -3.29 -33.42
N THR A 152 15.89 -2.54 -34.46
CA THR A 152 16.42 -1.18 -34.67
C THR A 152 15.70 -0.23 -33.73
N LEU A 153 16.41 0.21 -32.70
CA LEU A 153 15.94 1.18 -31.72
C LEU A 153 15.56 2.51 -32.41
N ASN A 154 14.31 2.97 -32.26
CA ASN A 154 13.93 4.29 -32.76
C ASN A 154 14.57 5.39 -31.89
N ARG A 155 15.75 5.87 -32.29
CA ARG A 155 16.52 6.91 -31.58
C ARG A 155 15.80 8.25 -31.47
N GLN A 156 14.86 8.57 -32.36
CA GLN A 156 14.07 9.80 -32.28
C GLN A 156 13.09 9.76 -31.10
N SER A 157 12.63 8.57 -30.70
CA SER A 157 11.78 8.40 -29.50
C SER A 157 12.52 8.59 -28.18
N LEU A 158 13.86 8.66 -28.20
CA LEU A 158 14.68 8.88 -27.00
C LEU A 158 14.79 10.37 -26.63
N ASP A 159 14.33 11.27 -27.50
CA ASP A 159 14.43 12.72 -27.32
C ASP A 159 13.28 13.22 -26.43
N VAL A 160 13.41 13.01 -25.11
CA VAL A 160 12.43 13.50 -24.13
C VAL A 160 12.71 14.99 -23.87
N PRO A 161 11.70 15.88 -23.99
CA PRO A 161 11.86 17.29 -23.65
C PRO A 161 12.32 17.43 -22.19
N ARG A 162 13.43 18.15 -21.97
CA ARG A 162 13.91 18.44 -20.62
C ARG A 162 12.95 19.41 -19.94
N PHE A 163 12.14 18.91 -19.02
CA PHE A 163 11.40 19.76 -18.10
C PHE A 163 12.38 20.33 -17.07
N HIS A 164 12.82 21.57 -17.29
CA HIS A 164 13.55 22.32 -16.27
C HIS A 164 12.59 22.73 -15.14
N PRO A 165 12.95 22.54 -13.87
CA PRO A 165 12.13 23.03 -12.76
C PRO A 165 12.08 24.56 -12.81
N PHE A 166 10.87 25.10 -12.88
CA PHE A 166 10.60 26.53 -12.84
C PHE A 166 11.12 27.08 -11.50
N ASN A 167 12.07 28.02 -11.52
CA ASN A 167 12.60 28.67 -10.33
C ASN A 167 11.88 30.00 -10.13
N PRO A 168 10.90 30.12 -9.22
CA PRO A 168 10.23 31.40 -8.97
C PRO A 168 11.13 32.22 -8.03
N ARG A 169 12.09 32.95 -8.60
CA ARG A 169 12.73 34.07 -7.91
C ARG A 169 12.68 35.29 -8.81
N GLY A 170 11.76 36.19 -8.47
CA GLY A 170 11.66 37.52 -9.05
C GLY A 170 10.35 38.18 -8.64
N LEU A 171 10.37 38.82 -7.46
CA LEU A 171 9.84 40.16 -7.17
C LEU A 171 10.20 40.52 -5.73
#